data_AF-A0A956K342-F1
#
_entry.id   AF-A0A956K342-F1
#
_cell.length_a   1.000
_cell.length_b   1.000
_cell.length_c   1.000
_cell.angle_alpha   90.00
_cell.angle_beta   90.00
_cell.angle_gamma   90.00
#
_symmetry.space_group_name_H-M   'P 1'
#
loop_
_entity.id
_entity.type
_entity.pdbx_description
1 polymer ?
#
loop_
_entity_poly.entity_id
_entity_poly.type
_entity_poly.pdbx_seq_one_letter_code
_entity_poly.pdbx_strand_id
1 'polypeptide(L)'
;MKTRKPQSHGHGRRAFLAGLGGVAVGLPFLEAFAPREAKAADGIEPFAIFFRQANGVAAEQNTDLGAEPERFWPMAPGALNSANVAGRSLEELDGYLDRMLVVGNVSMENFDYADGHARGALQGLTAQGPVVAGLGGDSEAAGESIDHRIGRELNPDGRDSLFLYAGRNSGWLG
;
A
#
# COMPACT_ATOMS: atom_id res chain seq x y z
N MET A 1 -38.89 65.99 -53.24
CA MET A 1 -39.18 65.64 -51.83
C MET A 1 -38.57 64.27 -51.56
N LYS A 2 -37.41 64.17 -50.88
CA LYS A 2 -36.75 62.88 -50.59
C LYS A 2 -37.11 62.45 -49.16
N THR A 3 -37.79 61.32 -49.02
CA THR A 3 -38.15 60.70 -47.75
C THR A 3 -36.95 59.96 -47.16
N ARG A 4 -36.53 60.31 -45.93
CA ARG A 4 -35.53 59.57 -45.15
C ARG A 4 -36.17 58.29 -44.61
N LYS A 5 -35.54 57.12 -44.84
CA LYS A 5 -35.86 55.88 -44.11
C LYS A 5 -35.27 55.92 -42.70
N PRO A 6 -35.96 55.39 -41.68
CA PRO A 6 -35.44 55.32 -40.31
C PRO A 6 -34.31 54.26 -40.24
N GLN A 7 -33.21 54.61 -39.57
CA GLN A 7 -32.16 53.65 -39.23
C GLN A 7 -32.60 52.87 -37.99
N SER A 8 -32.72 51.55 -38.10
CA SER A 8 -32.89 50.67 -36.94
C SER A 8 -31.54 50.51 -36.24
N HIS A 9 -31.41 51.04 -35.02
CA HIS A 9 -30.29 50.74 -34.15
C HIS A 9 -30.47 49.32 -33.57
N GLY A 10 -30.09 48.31 -34.36
CA GLY A 10 -29.94 46.95 -33.86
C GLY A 10 -28.85 46.94 -32.80
N HIS A 11 -29.18 46.52 -31.58
CA HIS A 11 -28.21 46.32 -30.51
C HIS A 11 -27.01 45.52 -31.06
N GLY A 12 -25.84 46.15 -31.04
CA GLY A 12 -24.70 45.68 -31.81
C GLY A 12 -24.25 44.30 -31.36
N ARG A 13 -23.98 43.41 -32.31
CA ARG A 13 -23.41 42.07 -32.11
C ARG A 13 -22.25 42.03 -31.10
N ARG A 14 -21.47 43.12 -30.99
CA ARG A 14 -20.43 43.30 -29.96
C ARG A 14 -20.96 43.35 -28.53
N ALA A 15 -22.07 44.02 -28.27
CA ALA A 15 -22.68 44.07 -26.94
C ALA A 15 -23.17 42.69 -26.50
N PHE A 16 -23.75 41.93 -27.43
CA PHE A 16 -24.17 40.55 -27.19
C PHE A 16 -22.97 39.63 -26.89
N LEU A 17 -21.91 39.70 -27.70
CA LEU A 17 -20.70 38.88 -27.50
C LEU A 17 -19.92 39.27 -26.22
N ALA A 18 -19.90 40.56 -25.88
CA ALA A 18 -19.30 41.02 -24.62
C ALA A 18 -20.09 40.52 -23.39
N GLY A 19 -21.42 40.49 -23.47
CA GLY A 19 -22.25 39.89 -22.43
C GLY A 19 -22.00 38.40 -22.24
N LEU A 20 -21.95 37.63 -23.35
CA LEU A 20 -21.64 36.20 -23.32
C LEU A 20 -20.24 35.91 -22.76
N GLY A 21 -19.23 36.67 -23.19
CA GLY A 21 -17.87 36.54 -22.68
C GLY A 21 -17.76 36.87 -21.19
N GLY A 22 -18.48 37.92 -20.74
CA GLY A 22 -18.52 38.31 -19.33
C GLY A 22 -19.15 37.23 -18.43
N VAL A 23 -20.24 36.59 -18.88
CA VAL A 23 -20.88 35.48 -18.15
C VAL A 23 -19.97 34.26 -18.10
N ALA A 24 -19.34 33.90 -19.22
CA ALA A 24 -18.46 32.73 -19.30
C ALA A 24 -17.22 32.82 -18.39
N VAL A 25 -16.70 34.03 -18.16
CA VAL A 25 -15.55 34.25 -17.27
C VAL A 25 -15.99 34.58 -15.84
N GLY A 26 -17.09 35.30 -15.66
CA GLY A 26 -17.58 35.77 -14.36
C GLY A 26 -18.20 34.67 -13.50
N LEU A 27 -18.89 33.69 -14.09
CA LEU A 27 -19.51 32.60 -13.33
C LEU A 27 -18.47 31.73 -12.59
N PRO A 28 -17.42 31.21 -13.27
CA PRO A 28 -16.38 30.42 -12.60
C PRO A 28 -15.65 31.21 -11.51
N PHE A 29 -15.49 32.52 -11.71
CA PHE A 29 -14.87 33.40 -10.70
C PHE A 29 -15.76 33.57 -9.46
N LEU A 30 -17.09 33.65 -9.62
CA LEU A 30 -18.04 33.68 -8.50
C LEU A 30 -18.11 32.33 -7.76
N GLU A 31 -18.00 31.21 -8.47
CA GLU A 31 -17.91 29.87 -7.86
C GLU A 31 -16.66 29.71 -6.99
N ALA A 32 -15.57 30.43 -7.27
CA ALA A 32 -14.36 30.42 -6.44
C ALA A 32 -14.56 31.05 -5.05
N PHE A 33 -15.56 31.93 -4.89
CA PHE A 33 -15.93 32.57 -3.62
C PHE A 33 -17.16 31.93 -2.96
N ALA A 34 -17.77 30.93 -3.60
CA ALA A 34 -18.85 30.18 -2.99
C ALA A 34 -18.31 29.48 -1.71
N PRO A 35 -19.03 29.54 -0.58
CA PRO A 35 -18.65 28.80 0.62
C PRO A 35 -18.53 27.32 0.28
N ARG A 36 -17.32 26.76 0.44
CA ARG A 36 -17.12 25.32 0.32
C ARG A 36 -17.46 24.72 1.67
N GLU A 37 -18.50 23.89 1.72
CA GLU A 37 -18.78 23.09 2.91
C GLU A 37 -17.65 22.06 3.05
N ALA A 38 -16.89 22.18 4.14
CA ALA A 38 -15.98 21.12 4.57
C ALA A 38 -16.86 19.95 5.04
N LYS A 39 -16.97 18.92 4.21
CA LYS A 39 -17.57 17.66 4.63
C LYS A 39 -16.55 16.93 5.50
N ALA A 40 -16.98 16.43 6.65
CA ALA A 40 -16.20 15.44 7.37
C ALA A 40 -15.93 14.28 6.40
N ALA A 41 -14.69 13.81 6.37
CA ALA A 41 -14.40 12.56 5.67
C ALA A 41 -15.25 11.47 6.32
N ASP A 42 -15.81 10.58 5.51
CA ASP A 42 -16.35 9.32 6.01
C ASP A 42 -15.25 8.62 6.83
N GLY A 43 -15.65 7.75 7.77
CA GLY A 43 -14.70 6.98 8.57
C GLY A 43 -13.64 6.31 7.69
N ILE A 44 -12.39 6.24 8.18
CA ILE A 44 -11.33 5.56 7.45
C ILE A 44 -11.71 4.09 7.36
N GLU A 45 -11.87 3.59 6.13
CA GLU A 45 -12.08 2.17 5.89
C GLU A 45 -10.92 1.37 6.50
N PRO A 46 -11.19 0.26 7.20
CA PRO A 46 -10.14 -0.58 7.76
C PRO A 46 -9.16 -1.00 6.67
N PHE A 47 -7.87 -0.78 6.94
CA PHE A 47 -6.79 -1.24 6.08
C PHE A 47 -5.85 -2.14 6.87
N ALA A 48 -5.18 -3.04 6.17
CA ALA A 48 -4.11 -3.86 6.70
C ALA A 48 -2.83 -3.59 5.90
N ILE A 49 -1.69 -3.52 6.59
CA ILE A 49 -0.39 -3.45 5.96
C ILE A 49 0.37 -4.73 6.32
N PHE A 50 0.81 -5.44 5.29
CA PHE A 50 1.60 -6.65 5.43
C PHE A 50 3.06 -6.31 5.14
N PHE A 51 3.94 -6.47 6.13
CA PHE A 51 5.38 -6.30 5.97
C PHE A 51 6.04 -7.68 6.01
N ARG A 52 6.88 -7.97 5.00
CA ARG A 52 7.67 -9.19 4.95
C ARG A 52 9.15 -8.89 5.11
N GLN A 53 9.81 -9.65 5.98
CA GLN A 53 11.26 -9.65 6.13
C GLN A 53 11.82 -10.95 5.56
N ALA A 54 12.54 -10.87 4.43
CA ALA A 54 13.04 -12.04 3.70
C ALA A 54 13.94 -12.96 4.56
N ASN A 55 14.72 -12.33 5.44
CA ASN A 55 15.65 -13.01 6.33
C ASN A 55 15.08 -13.22 7.74
N GLY A 56 13.76 -13.02 7.91
CA GLY A 56 13.12 -13.07 9.22
C GLY A 56 13.59 -11.95 10.14
N VAL A 57 13.64 -12.27 11.43
CA VAL A 57 13.96 -11.36 12.53
C VAL A 57 15.30 -11.72 13.17
N ALA A 58 15.88 -10.82 13.95
CA ALA A 58 17.11 -11.08 14.70
C ALA A 58 16.85 -12.03 15.88
N ALA A 59 16.81 -13.34 15.61
CA ALA A 59 16.65 -14.40 16.58
C ALA A 59 18.00 -15.03 16.96
N GLU A 60 18.03 -15.78 18.06
CA GLU A 60 19.20 -16.55 18.46
C GLU A 60 19.61 -17.52 17.33
N GLN A 61 20.88 -17.48 16.96
CA GLN A 61 21.43 -18.39 15.95
C GLN A 61 22.86 -18.78 16.31
N ASN A 62 23.22 -19.99 15.95
CA ASN A 62 24.59 -20.48 16.03
C ASN A 62 24.91 -21.20 14.71
N THR A 63 25.70 -20.53 13.87
CA THR A 63 26.01 -20.97 12.51
C THR A 63 27.51 -20.91 12.27
N ASP A 64 27.97 -21.45 11.14
CA ASP A 64 29.38 -21.36 10.73
C ASP A 64 29.87 -19.91 10.53
N LEU A 65 28.95 -18.95 10.36
CA LEU A 65 29.23 -17.53 10.23
C LEU A 65 29.37 -16.81 11.59
N GLY A 66 28.97 -17.46 12.68
CA GLY A 66 29.00 -16.90 14.03
C GLY A 66 27.75 -17.21 14.84
N ALA A 67 27.81 -16.81 16.11
CA ALA A 67 26.70 -16.89 17.05
C ALA A 67 26.13 -15.50 17.33
N GLU A 68 24.80 -15.38 17.30
CA GLU A 68 24.07 -14.19 17.72
C GLU A 68 23.11 -14.57 18.85
N PRO A 69 22.98 -13.73 19.90
CA PRO A 69 22.02 -13.96 20.96
C PRO A 69 20.59 -13.71 20.46
N GLU A 70 19.59 -14.17 21.23
CA GLU A 70 18.20 -13.77 20.99
C GLU A 70 18.07 -12.24 21.11
N ARG A 71 17.43 -11.58 20.13
CA ARG A 71 17.24 -10.12 20.14
C ARG A 71 15.82 -9.71 19.78
N PHE A 72 14.96 -10.59 19.27
CA PHE A 72 13.63 -10.22 18.81
C PHE A 72 12.53 -10.73 19.75
N TRP A 73 12.52 -12.02 20.06
CA TRP A 73 11.41 -12.66 20.75
C TRP A 73 11.28 -12.19 22.21
N PRO A 74 10.04 -12.14 22.77
CA PRO A 74 9.84 -11.90 24.19
C PRO A 74 10.52 -12.99 25.02
N MET A 75 10.92 -12.66 26.24
CA MET A 75 11.64 -13.59 27.12
C MET A 75 10.80 -14.81 27.52
N ALA A 76 9.48 -14.66 27.58
CA ALA A 76 8.55 -15.75 27.81
C ALA A 76 7.26 -15.56 26.98
N PRO A 77 6.59 -16.67 26.59
CA PRO A 77 5.24 -16.61 26.03
C PRO A 77 4.25 -15.99 27.03
N GLY A 78 3.22 -15.32 26.50
CA GLY A 78 2.16 -14.71 27.30
C GLY A 78 2.00 -13.23 26.99
N ALA A 79 1.52 -12.46 27.99
CA ALA A 79 1.28 -11.05 27.83
C ALA A 79 2.59 -10.30 27.49
N LEU A 80 2.51 -9.41 26.50
CA LEU A 80 3.58 -8.49 26.18
C LEU A 80 3.52 -7.31 27.15
N ASN A 81 4.65 -7.00 27.77
CA ASN A 81 4.85 -5.85 28.63
C ASN A 81 6.35 -5.50 28.64
N SER A 82 6.70 -4.31 29.10
CA SER A 82 8.08 -3.79 29.09
C SER A 82 9.07 -4.75 29.75
N ALA A 83 8.67 -5.40 30.85
CA ALA A 83 9.53 -6.36 31.54
C ALA A 83 9.79 -7.62 30.71
N ASN A 84 8.82 -8.09 29.91
CA ASN A 84 8.96 -9.28 29.08
C ASN A 84 9.75 -9.04 27.78
N VAL A 85 9.77 -7.80 27.28
CA VAL A 85 10.48 -7.43 26.04
C VAL A 85 11.78 -6.66 26.28
N ALA A 86 12.17 -6.41 27.54
CA ALA A 86 13.39 -5.67 27.87
C ALA A 86 14.64 -6.26 27.18
N GLY A 87 15.40 -5.41 26.51
CA GLY A 87 16.58 -5.77 25.72
C GLY A 87 16.29 -6.48 24.40
N ARG A 88 15.02 -6.50 23.95
CA ARG A 88 14.59 -7.07 22.67
C ARG A 88 14.18 -5.96 21.71
N SER A 89 14.21 -6.20 20.40
CA SER A 89 13.75 -5.25 19.38
C SER A 89 12.27 -4.90 19.52
N LEU A 90 11.47 -5.76 20.17
CA LEU A 90 10.06 -5.44 20.50
C LEU A 90 9.94 -4.31 21.54
N GLU A 91 10.98 -4.01 22.32
CA GLU A 91 11.00 -2.89 23.28
C GLU A 91 10.78 -1.53 22.60
N GLU A 92 11.20 -1.38 21.35
CA GLU A 92 10.96 -0.16 20.56
C GLU A 92 9.45 0.12 20.34
N LEU A 93 8.60 -0.89 20.58
CA LEU A 93 7.15 -0.83 20.45
C LEU A 93 6.44 -0.85 21.80
N ASP A 94 7.12 -0.51 22.91
CA ASP A 94 6.60 -0.59 24.28
C ASP A 94 5.21 0.07 24.44
N GLY A 95 5.03 1.24 23.82
CA GLY A 95 3.77 1.99 23.84
C GLY A 95 2.60 1.36 23.07
N TYR A 96 2.82 0.24 22.39
CA TYR A 96 1.83 -0.48 21.59
C TYR A 96 1.70 -1.96 21.97
N LEU A 97 2.45 -2.46 22.96
CA LEU A 97 2.45 -3.88 23.31
C LEU A 97 1.07 -4.42 23.68
N ASP A 98 0.22 -3.58 24.29
CA ASP A 98 -1.17 -3.92 24.65
C ASP A 98 -2.10 -4.12 23.45
N ARG A 99 -1.65 -3.71 22.25
CA ARG A 99 -2.35 -3.85 20.97
C ARG A 99 -1.68 -4.84 20.02
N MET A 100 -0.63 -5.51 20.48
CA MET A 100 0.16 -6.41 19.65
C MET A 100 -0.12 -7.86 19.99
N LEU A 101 -0.12 -8.69 18.94
CA LEU A 101 -0.05 -10.14 19.06
C LEU A 101 1.21 -10.62 18.36
N VAL A 102 2.14 -11.19 19.11
CA VAL A 102 3.37 -11.80 18.58
C VAL A 102 3.18 -13.31 18.57
N VAL A 103 3.05 -13.87 17.37
CA VAL A 103 2.82 -15.32 17.18
C VAL A 103 4.14 -15.98 16.81
N GLY A 104 4.62 -16.88 17.67
CA GLY A 104 5.79 -17.71 17.43
C GLY A 104 5.42 -19.18 17.20
N ASN A 105 6.44 -20.01 16.95
CA ASN A 105 6.30 -21.46 16.75
C ASN A 105 5.34 -21.84 15.59
N VAL A 106 5.28 -21.00 14.56
CA VAL A 106 4.57 -21.32 13.32
C VAL A 106 5.56 -22.01 12.39
N SER A 107 5.34 -23.29 12.16
CA SER A 107 6.13 -24.04 11.17
C SER A 107 5.59 -23.74 9.78
N MET A 108 6.49 -23.34 8.89
CA MET A 108 6.19 -23.24 7.47
C MET A 108 6.50 -24.57 6.78
N GLU A 109 5.75 -24.93 5.75
CA GLU A 109 6.04 -26.11 4.94
C GLU A 109 7.42 -25.97 4.28
N ASN A 110 8.22 -27.04 4.27
CA ASN A 110 9.58 -27.00 3.73
C ASN A 110 9.65 -27.68 2.37
N PHE A 111 9.84 -26.87 1.32
CA PHE A 111 10.03 -27.34 -0.05
C PHE A 111 11.51 -27.31 -0.44
N ASP A 112 11.85 -27.93 -1.58
CA ASP A 112 13.19 -27.86 -2.14
C ASP A 112 13.41 -26.55 -2.91
N TYR A 113 13.88 -25.54 -2.19
CA TYR A 113 14.14 -24.19 -2.71
C TYR A 113 15.55 -23.99 -3.27
N ALA A 114 16.48 -24.95 -3.10
CA ALA A 114 17.93 -24.83 -3.33
C ALA A 114 18.68 -23.78 -2.47
N ASP A 115 18.11 -22.60 -2.22
CA ASP A 115 18.73 -21.53 -1.44
C ASP A 115 17.75 -20.78 -0.51
N GLY A 116 18.31 -20.05 0.46
CA GLY A 116 17.53 -19.29 1.44
C GLY A 116 16.85 -18.03 0.89
N HIS A 117 17.37 -17.44 -0.19
CA HIS A 117 16.77 -16.28 -0.83
C HIS A 117 15.46 -16.67 -1.52
N ALA A 118 15.48 -17.73 -2.32
CA ALA A 118 14.29 -18.32 -2.95
C ALA A 118 13.28 -18.75 -1.89
N ARG A 119 13.73 -19.43 -0.82
CA ARG A 119 12.85 -19.81 0.30
C ARG A 119 12.09 -18.62 0.88
N GLY A 120 12.80 -17.55 1.25
CA GLY A 120 12.17 -16.34 1.79
C GLY A 120 11.33 -15.57 0.77
N ALA A 121 11.73 -15.60 -0.51
CA ALA A 121 11.04 -14.91 -1.59
C ALA A 121 9.69 -15.54 -1.91
N LEU A 122 9.70 -16.82 -2.29
CA LEU A 122 8.54 -17.51 -2.83
C LEU A 122 7.48 -17.77 -1.74
N GLN A 123 7.92 -18.19 -0.55
CA GLN A 123 7.01 -18.51 0.54
C GLN A 123 6.29 -17.27 1.07
N GLY A 124 6.94 -16.10 1.04
CA GLY A 124 6.32 -14.84 1.42
C GLY A 124 5.32 -14.31 0.38
N LEU A 125 5.41 -14.74 -0.88
CA LEU A 125 4.48 -14.32 -1.93
C LEU A 125 3.22 -15.18 -1.89
N THR A 126 3.35 -16.51 -1.92
CA THR A 126 2.22 -17.42 -2.17
C THR A 126 2.04 -18.50 -1.11
N ALA A 127 2.97 -18.63 -0.16
CA ALA A 127 3.04 -19.75 0.78
C ALA A 127 3.06 -21.15 0.11
N GLN A 128 3.42 -21.24 -1.17
CA GLN A 128 3.60 -22.50 -1.90
C GLN A 128 5.09 -22.75 -2.21
N GLY A 129 5.38 -23.96 -2.66
CA GLY A 129 6.69 -24.32 -3.17
C GLY A 129 7.04 -23.61 -4.49
N PRO A 130 8.29 -23.75 -4.96
CA PRO A 130 8.70 -23.27 -6.28
C PRO A 130 7.97 -24.01 -7.41
N VAL A 131 7.81 -23.35 -8.56
CA VAL A 131 7.33 -24.02 -9.79
C VAL A 131 8.27 -25.16 -10.19
N VAL A 132 9.58 -24.95 -10.04
CA VAL A 132 10.61 -25.97 -10.28
C VAL A 132 11.51 -26.09 -9.05
N ALA A 133 11.49 -27.25 -8.41
CA ALA A 133 12.34 -27.55 -7.26
C ALA A 133 13.84 -27.42 -7.59
N GLY A 134 14.62 -26.96 -6.61
CA GLY A 134 16.09 -27.02 -6.68
C GLY A 134 16.75 -25.97 -7.59
N LEU A 135 16.03 -24.99 -8.14
CA LEU A 135 16.61 -23.94 -9.00
C LEU A 135 17.02 -22.66 -8.26
N GLY A 136 16.76 -22.52 -6.96
CA GLY A 136 17.17 -21.32 -6.22
C GLY A 136 16.53 -20.06 -6.79
N GLY A 137 17.33 -19.01 -6.92
CA GLY A 137 16.92 -17.75 -7.53
C GLY A 137 16.50 -17.81 -9.01
N ASP A 138 16.67 -18.95 -9.69
CA ASP A 138 16.16 -19.14 -11.05
C ASP A 138 14.75 -19.75 -11.09
N SER A 139 14.12 -20.01 -9.93
CA SER A 139 12.73 -20.47 -9.86
C SER A 139 11.73 -19.33 -9.69
N GLU A 140 10.49 -19.58 -10.13
CA GLU A 140 9.33 -18.72 -9.90
C GLU A 140 8.45 -19.23 -8.74
N ALA A 141 7.61 -18.33 -8.19
CA ALA A 141 6.64 -18.67 -7.15
C ALA A 141 5.45 -19.41 -7.76
N ALA A 142 5.04 -20.53 -7.15
CA ALA A 142 3.80 -21.20 -7.55
C ALA A 142 2.60 -20.63 -6.80
N GLY A 143 1.42 -20.65 -7.41
CA GLY A 143 0.16 -20.32 -6.74
C GLY A 143 -0.15 -18.82 -6.67
N GLU A 144 -1.21 -18.51 -5.95
CA GLU A 144 -1.73 -17.16 -5.81
C GLU A 144 -1.15 -16.47 -4.57
N SER A 145 -0.85 -15.18 -4.67
CA SER A 145 -0.41 -14.39 -3.53
C SER A 145 -1.54 -13.94 -2.61
N ILE A 146 -1.21 -13.66 -1.35
CA ILE A 146 -2.22 -13.32 -0.33
C ILE A 146 -3.02 -12.07 -0.68
N ASP A 147 -2.41 -11.06 -1.30
CA ASP A 147 -3.07 -9.83 -1.75
C ASP A 147 -4.07 -10.10 -2.88
N HIS A 148 -3.73 -10.97 -3.84
CA HIS A 148 -4.65 -11.42 -4.88
C HIS A 148 -5.82 -12.22 -4.29
N ARG A 149 -5.54 -13.10 -3.32
CA ARG A 149 -6.57 -13.86 -2.60
C ARG A 149 -7.52 -12.94 -1.85
N ILE A 150 -7.00 -11.96 -1.10
CA ILE A 150 -7.80 -10.95 -0.37
C ILE A 150 -8.61 -10.11 -1.35
N GLY A 151 -7.99 -9.64 -2.43
CA GLY A 151 -8.64 -8.87 -3.48
C GLY A 151 -9.86 -9.61 -4.01
N ARG A 152 -9.72 -10.88 -4.42
CA ARG A 152 -10.87 -11.66 -4.92
C ARG A 152 -12.02 -11.79 -3.91
N GLU A 153 -11.73 -11.93 -2.62
CA GLU A 153 -12.76 -12.13 -1.59
C GLU A 153 -13.43 -10.82 -1.13
N LEU A 154 -12.71 -9.70 -1.14
CA LEU A 154 -13.19 -8.41 -0.57
C LEU A 154 -13.49 -7.33 -1.60
N ASN A 155 -13.25 -7.57 -2.89
CA ASN A 155 -13.46 -6.60 -3.97
C ASN A 155 -14.55 -7.06 -4.95
N PRO A 156 -15.84 -7.02 -4.55
CA PRO A 156 -16.95 -7.52 -5.36
C PRO A 156 -17.11 -6.77 -6.69
N ASP A 157 -16.62 -5.53 -6.76
CA ASP A 157 -16.67 -4.68 -7.96
C ASP A 157 -15.53 -4.98 -8.96
N GLY A 158 -14.59 -5.86 -8.62
CA GLY A 158 -13.52 -6.28 -9.51
C GLY A 158 -12.51 -5.18 -9.85
N ARG A 159 -12.29 -4.22 -8.95
CA ARG A 159 -11.27 -3.16 -9.12
C ARG A 159 -9.85 -3.74 -9.18
N ASP A 160 -9.00 -3.25 -10.08
CA ASP A 160 -7.61 -3.73 -10.12
C ASP A 160 -6.82 -3.36 -8.86
N SER A 161 -5.93 -4.25 -8.44
CA SER A 161 -4.95 -3.97 -7.38
C SER A 161 -3.96 -2.91 -7.86
N LEU A 162 -3.64 -1.95 -6.98
CA LEU A 162 -2.57 -1.00 -7.24
C LEU A 162 -1.22 -1.64 -6.88
N PHE A 163 -0.40 -1.91 -7.90
CA PHE A 163 0.99 -2.33 -7.71
C PHE A 163 1.94 -1.14 -7.92
N LEU A 164 2.79 -0.88 -6.94
CA LEU A 164 3.80 0.18 -6.99
C LEU A 164 5.18 -0.41 -6.75
N TYR A 165 6.11 -0.10 -7.65
CA TYR A 165 7.52 -0.43 -7.47
C TYR A 165 8.33 0.84 -7.24
N ALA A 166 9.11 0.86 -6.16
CA ALA A 166 10.04 1.95 -5.86
C ALA A 166 11.46 1.36 -5.70
N GLY A 167 12.34 1.65 -6.66
CA GLY A 167 13.72 1.15 -6.63
C GLY A 167 14.34 1.08 -8.02
N ARG A 168 15.55 0.52 -8.09
CA ARG A 168 16.19 0.15 -9.36
C ARG A 168 15.64 -1.19 -9.83
N ASN A 169 15.02 -1.23 -11.01
CA ASN A 169 14.51 -2.45 -11.64
C ASN A 169 15.56 -3.53 -11.96
N SER A 170 16.83 -3.27 -11.68
CA SER A 170 17.93 -4.25 -11.72
C SER A 170 18.17 -4.95 -10.38
N GLY A 171 17.43 -4.60 -9.33
CA GLY A 171 17.47 -5.27 -8.04
C GLY A 171 16.70 -6.58 -8.12
N TRP A 172 17.38 -7.68 -7.82
CA TRP A 172 16.77 -9.00 -7.77
C TRP A 172 15.95 -9.12 -6.48
N LEU A 173 14.62 -9.06 -6.62
CA LEU A 173 13.65 -9.56 -5.67
C LEU A 173 13.00 -10.70 -6.45
N GLY A 174 13.22 -11.95 -6.02
CA GLY A 174 12.82 -13.15 -6.76
C GLY A 174 11.40 -13.13 -7.29
#